data_AF-A0A258N6Z8-F1
#
_entry.id   AF-A0A258N6Z8-F1
#
_cell.length_a   1.000
_cell.length_b   1.000
_cell.length_c   1.000
_cell.angle_alpha   90.00
_cell.angle_beta   90.00
_cell.angle_gamma   90.00
#
_symmetry.space_group_name_H-M   'P 1'
#
loop_
_entity.id
_entity.type
_entity.pdbx_description
1 polymer ?
#
loop_
_entity_poly.entity_id
_entity_poly.type
_entity_poly.pdbx_seq_one_letter_code
_entity_poly.pdbx_strand_id
1 'polypeptide(L)'
;MAPRAWRAGDSPFCHAPVIWPCDLFLFIQKRGVFMQKITIATLVAAAMLSACGGGGEVAEPAVQGGSTKALGASTYWSGISRALPTTPLGHQVAMSCHNCYGDNTAQTEAKVSKALGRGFDLVELDLTLHADGKVYVEHNDGEIAHGTFDATLANASLQQSDRMLFLEVKETYSSPAFSDSLMRSVLRTVRDKGYAAAGRPVFLRAFMDGRHQHLVRAQALLATSEFAGIRDHIRLHTLIESDIRNNIRATKSLGFDGVELQYQTSDLFGKLEQVRQLGLGAGIYTVPASMGEAFISALREDVDFITTDYDLAATALSSNARALVQENTSLVYLNAARQSAYPLSYRRTNTADYALASSNTMPGLEWLSVTSDEDRIGGSMVFTGTQSVTTWDADNATDGGFLVTAVVNFDDLTSGGTASIVAKSDAGGFALEQAGMQLRFGVHVNGGYSYATTPLIGLNGTNSYFIIGAYDGNGAVRLWVNNVERMASASISGGVTLNNSPVVIGADPQGATDRRYFFKGKIQQVMVQKWRNH
;
A
#
# COMPACT_ATOMS: atom_id res chain seq x y z
N MET A 1 9.92 40.59 22.92
CA MET A 1 11.05 41.09 23.73
C MET A 1 11.92 39.93 24.13
N ALA A 2 13.19 39.96 23.73
CA ALA A 2 14.28 39.11 24.22
C ALA A 2 15.49 40.05 24.44
N PRO A 3 16.62 39.65 25.06
CA PRO A 3 16.92 38.50 25.93
C PRO A 3 17.73 38.92 27.19
N ARG A 4 18.06 37.97 28.08
CA ARG A 4 19.27 38.07 28.92
C ARG A 4 20.07 36.78 28.86
N ALA A 5 21.36 36.95 28.55
CA ALA A 5 22.39 35.93 28.44
C ALA A 5 23.15 35.78 29.76
N TRP A 6 23.68 34.59 30.03
CA TRP A 6 24.88 34.37 30.85
C TRP A 6 25.73 33.25 30.22
N ARG A 7 27.03 33.51 30.06
CA ARG A 7 28.11 32.59 29.67
C ARG A 7 29.05 32.41 30.86
N ALA A 8 29.59 31.20 31.00
CA ALA A 8 30.94 30.83 31.45
C ALA A 8 30.94 29.27 31.44
N GLY A 9 31.96 28.51 31.05
CA GLY A 9 33.38 28.74 30.84
C GLY A 9 34.10 27.45 31.25
N ASP A 10 35.09 27.05 30.44
CA ASP A 10 36.22 26.16 30.75
C ASP A 10 36.08 24.62 30.67
N SER A 11 36.70 24.10 29.61
CA SER A 11 37.36 22.79 29.55
C SER A 11 38.79 22.88 30.12
N PRO A 12 39.42 21.75 30.45
CA PRO A 12 40.63 21.40 29.69
C PRO A 12 40.79 19.90 29.38
N PHE A 13 41.56 19.68 28.31
CA PHE A 13 42.11 18.44 27.78
C PHE A 13 42.93 17.61 28.79
N CYS A 14 43.00 16.28 28.60
CA CYS A 14 44.27 15.55 28.40
C CYS A 14 44.10 14.04 28.09
N HIS A 15 44.81 13.62 27.03
CA HIS A 15 45.48 12.33 26.77
C HIS A 15 44.72 11.00 26.53
N ALA A 16 44.80 10.54 25.27
CA ALA A 16 45.08 9.15 24.87
C ALA A 16 46.59 9.05 24.49
N PRO A 17 47.21 7.92 24.02
CA PRO A 17 46.77 6.51 23.83
C PRO A 17 47.83 5.43 24.25
N VAL A 18 47.46 4.14 24.33
CA VAL A 18 48.40 2.96 24.27
C VAL A 18 47.61 1.76 23.68
N ILE A 19 47.82 1.33 22.43
CA ILE A 19 48.75 0.30 21.89
C ILE A 19 48.47 -1.16 22.34
N TRP A 20 47.94 -1.92 21.36
CA TRP A 20 48.01 -3.34 20.94
C TRP A 20 49.05 -4.29 21.57
N PRO A 21 48.94 -5.66 21.49
CA PRO A 21 48.82 -6.36 20.20
C PRO A 21 48.18 -7.78 20.09
N CYS A 22 47.98 -8.17 18.82
CA CYS A 22 48.12 -9.48 18.18
C CYS A 22 47.34 -10.71 18.71
N ASP A 23 46.56 -11.33 17.82
CA ASP A 23 47.00 -12.62 17.26
C ASP A 23 46.41 -12.92 15.88
N LEU A 24 47.31 -13.38 15.03
CA LEU A 24 47.18 -13.77 13.64
C LEU A 24 47.26 -15.30 13.62
N PHE A 25 46.26 -16.02 13.09
CA PHE A 25 46.49 -17.37 12.59
C PHE A 25 45.91 -17.56 11.19
N LEU A 26 46.88 -17.75 10.29
CA LEU A 26 46.79 -18.12 8.90
C LEU A 26 46.51 -19.63 8.80
N PHE A 27 45.60 -20.07 7.93
CA PHE A 27 45.65 -21.41 7.35
C PHE A 27 45.45 -21.33 5.83
N ILE A 28 46.48 -21.72 5.10
CA ILE A 28 46.51 -21.99 3.66
C ILE A 28 46.57 -23.51 3.48
N GLN A 29 45.69 -24.08 2.67
CA GLN A 29 45.97 -25.15 1.69
C GLN A 29 44.69 -25.45 0.88
N LYS A 30 44.58 -25.03 -0.39
CA LYS A 30 44.95 -25.74 -1.64
C LYS A 30 44.21 -27.07 -1.87
N ARG A 31 43.24 -27.05 -2.82
CA ARG A 31 43.16 -27.82 -4.10
C ARG A 31 41.72 -28.22 -4.43
N GLY A 32 41.35 -28.08 -5.70
CA GLY A 32 40.19 -28.79 -6.26
C GLY A 32 39.48 -28.08 -7.40
N VAL A 33 40.12 -28.02 -8.57
CA VAL A 33 39.49 -27.65 -9.84
C VAL A 33 38.57 -28.79 -10.30
N PHE A 34 37.31 -28.51 -10.63
CA PHE A 34 36.56 -29.30 -11.62
C PHE A 34 35.66 -28.38 -12.45
N MET A 35 36.16 -28.12 -13.66
CA MET A 35 35.43 -27.54 -14.79
C MET A 35 34.56 -28.65 -15.39
N GLN A 36 33.24 -28.49 -15.46
CA GLN A 36 32.39 -29.35 -16.28
C GLN A 36 31.76 -28.52 -17.40
N LYS A 37 32.25 -28.79 -18.61
CA LYS A 37 31.74 -28.27 -19.88
C LYS A 37 30.35 -28.85 -20.13
N ILE A 38 29.37 -27.99 -20.46
CA ILE A 38 28.16 -28.43 -21.16
C ILE A 38 28.01 -27.58 -22.43
N THR A 39 27.78 -28.33 -23.50
CA THR A 39 27.90 -28.00 -24.91
C THR A 39 26.77 -27.08 -25.40
N ILE A 40 27.15 -26.09 -26.21
CA ILE A 40 26.26 -25.25 -27.01
C ILE A 40 25.79 -26.06 -28.22
N ALA A 41 24.48 -26.17 -28.43
CA ALA A 41 23.90 -26.63 -29.69
C ALA A 41 23.04 -25.51 -30.28
N THR A 42 23.57 -24.89 -31.33
CA THR A 42 22.92 -23.92 -32.20
C THR A 42 22.04 -24.67 -33.21
N LEU A 43 20.81 -24.21 -33.44
CA LEU A 43 20.02 -24.61 -34.60
C LEU A 43 19.50 -23.36 -35.31
N VAL A 44 19.95 -23.21 -36.56
CA VAL A 44 19.59 -22.16 -37.53
C VAL A 44 18.81 -22.84 -38.65
N ALA A 45 17.95 -22.04 -39.29
CA ALA A 45 17.29 -22.20 -40.60
C ALA A 45 15.80 -22.58 -40.50
N ALA A 46 14.87 -21.95 -41.23
CA ALA A 46 14.97 -21.02 -42.35
C ALA A 46 13.71 -20.14 -42.44
N ALA A 47 13.85 -19.00 -43.12
CA ALA A 47 12.81 -18.04 -43.40
C ALA A 47 12.17 -18.22 -44.79
N MET A 48 11.00 -17.57 -44.94
CA MET A 48 10.44 -16.92 -46.14
C MET A 48 9.27 -17.60 -46.87
N LEU A 49 8.09 -16.96 -46.75
CA LEU A 49 7.28 -16.51 -47.90
C LEU A 49 6.27 -15.41 -47.47
N SER A 50 6.36 -14.26 -48.14
CA SER A 50 5.42 -13.13 -48.22
C SER A 50 4.06 -13.56 -48.82
N ALA A 51 2.91 -12.89 -48.75
CA ALA A 51 2.50 -11.54 -48.35
C ALA A 51 0.94 -11.52 -48.25
N CYS A 52 0.40 -10.38 -47.77
CA CYS A 52 -0.98 -9.87 -47.85
C CYS A 52 -1.89 -10.03 -46.61
N GLY A 53 -2.00 -8.94 -45.85
CA GLY A 53 -3.29 -8.43 -45.32
C GLY A 53 -3.70 -8.87 -43.91
N GLY A 54 -3.77 -7.92 -42.98
CA GLY A 54 -4.52 -8.05 -41.72
C GLY A 54 -3.72 -7.61 -40.50
N GLY A 55 -4.18 -6.55 -39.83
CA GLY A 55 -3.69 -6.17 -38.51
C GLY A 55 -3.90 -7.31 -37.52
N GLY A 56 -2.80 -7.80 -36.96
CA GLY A 56 -2.79 -8.84 -35.95
C GLY A 56 -1.74 -8.47 -34.91
N GLU A 57 -2.13 -8.58 -33.65
CA GLU A 57 -1.29 -8.40 -32.47
C GLU A 57 0.08 -9.06 -32.68
N VAL A 58 1.14 -8.28 -32.55
CA VAL A 58 2.49 -8.83 -32.51
C VAL A 58 2.59 -9.63 -31.21
N ALA A 59 2.51 -10.95 -31.33
CA ALA A 59 2.70 -11.86 -30.21
C ALA A 59 4.13 -11.68 -29.67
N GLU A 60 4.27 -10.94 -28.57
CA GLU A 60 5.51 -10.93 -27.79
C GLU A 60 5.69 -12.31 -27.14
N PRO A 61 6.88 -12.91 -27.22
CA PRO A 61 7.13 -14.21 -26.60
C PRO A 61 7.11 -14.07 -25.07
N ALA A 62 6.17 -14.74 -24.42
CA ALA A 62 6.21 -14.98 -22.99
C ALA A 62 7.45 -15.82 -22.67
N VAL A 63 8.48 -15.19 -22.09
CA VAL A 63 9.67 -15.91 -21.64
C VAL A 63 9.36 -16.57 -20.30
N GLN A 64 9.06 -17.86 -20.32
CA GLN A 64 9.20 -18.72 -19.14
C GLN A 64 10.69 -19.00 -18.93
N GLY A 65 11.31 -18.43 -17.89
CA GLY A 65 12.60 -18.90 -17.39
C GLY A 65 13.57 -17.83 -16.94
N GLY A 66 13.52 -17.50 -15.65
CA GLY A 66 14.54 -16.73 -14.93
C GLY A 66 14.01 -16.42 -13.53
N SER A 67 14.60 -17.01 -12.48
CA SER A 67 14.12 -16.83 -11.11
C SER A 67 14.43 -15.42 -10.59
N THR A 68 13.62 -14.45 -10.98
CA THR A 68 13.41 -13.25 -10.17
C THR A 68 12.73 -13.69 -8.89
N LYS A 69 13.24 -13.30 -7.71
CA LYS A 69 12.49 -13.38 -6.46
C LYS A 69 11.34 -12.37 -6.54
N ALA A 70 10.32 -12.66 -7.35
CA ALA A 70 9.00 -12.11 -7.13
C ALA A 70 8.60 -12.62 -5.74
N LEU A 71 8.54 -11.73 -4.76
CA LEU A 71 8.00 -12.07 -3.44
C LEU A 71 6.61 -12.68 -3.68
N GLY A 72 6.43 -13.93 -3.26
CA GLY A 72 5.22 -14.72 -3.53
C GLY A 72 3.95 -13.99 -3.10
N ALA A 73 2.80 -14.47 -3.59
CA ALA A 73 1.50 -13.99 -3.16
C ALA A 73 1.43 -13.98 -1.62
N SER A 74 0.90 -12.89 -1.05
CA SER A 74 0.73 -12.75 0.40
C SER A 74 -0.06 -13.95 0.92
N THR A 75 0.53 -14.73 1.83
CA THR A 75 -0.18 -15.84 2.50
C THR A 75 -0.96 -15.36 3.72
N TYR A 76 -1.03 -14.04 3.92
CA TYR A 76 -1.64 -13.43 5.10
C TYR A 76 -3.11 -13.87 5.27
N TRP A 77 -3.86 -14.01 4.18
CA TRP A 77 -5.25 -14.48 4.18
C TRP A 77 -5.41 -16.00 4.18
N SER A 78 -4.34 -16.76 4.44
CA SER A 78 -4.44 -18.21 4.61
C SER A 78 -5.39 -18.56 5.77
N GLY A 79 -6.24 -19.57 5.55
CA GLY A 79 -7.19 -20.06 6.55
C GLY A 79 -8.49 -19.27 6.68
N ILE A 80 -8.75 -18.28 5.80
CA ILE A 80 -10.04 -17.60 5.69
C ILE A 80 -10.97 -18.37 4.75
N SER A 81 -12.23 -18.57 5.14
CA SER A 81 -13.25 -19.23 4.31
C SER A 81 -14.07 -18.26 3.47
N ARG A 82 -14.20 -17.01 3.94
CA ARG A 82 -14.87 -15.94 3.21
C ARG A 82 -14.11 -15.59 1.94
N ALA A 83 -14.85 -15.44 0.84
CA ALA A 83 -14.30 -14.91 -0.40
C ALA A 83 -14.00 -13.40 -0.25
N LEU A 84 -12.72 -13.06 -0.17
CA LEU A 84 -12.24 -11.67 -0.19
C LEU A 84 -12.25 -11.11 -1.61
N PRO A 85 -12.49 -9.80 -1.81
CA PRO A 85 -12.38 -9.22 -3.14
C PRO A 85 -10.93 -9.35 -3.62
N THR A 86 -10.79 -9.79 -4.86
CA THR A 86 -9.51 -10.02 -5.52
C THR A 86 -9.39 -9.03 -6.67
N THR A 87 -8.26 -8.34 -6.75
CA THR A 87 -7.97 -7.41 -7.84
C THR A 87 -7.81 -8.15 -9.16
N PRO A 88 -7.94 -7.48 -10.32
CA PRO A 88 -7.63 -8.09 -11.61
C PRO A 88 -6.20 -8.67 -11.68
N LEU A 89 -5.29 -8.18 -10.84
CA LEU A 89 -3.90 -8.61 -10.77
C LEU A 89 -3.66 -9.76 -9.77
N GLY A 90 -4.74 -10.27 -9.15
CA GLY A 90 -4.71 -11.44 -8.28
C GLY A 90 -4.41 -11.15 -6.81
N HIS A 91 -4.40 -9.89 -6.39
CA HIS A 91 -4.16 -9.52 -4.99
C HIS A 91 -5.46 -9.51 -4.19
N GLN A 92 -5.45 -9.99 -2.94
CA GLN A 92 -6.64 -10.02 -2.08
C GLN A 92 -6.59 -8.89 -1.06
N VAL A 93 -7.68 -8.13 -0.96
CA VAL A 93 -7.79 -7.00 -0.02
C VAL A 93 -9.07 -7.13 0.79
N ALA A 94 -9.02 -7.15 2.11
CA ALA A 94 -10.26 -7.10 2.90
C ALA A 94 -10.72 -5.64 3.12
N MET A 95 -12.02 -5.40 2.99
CA MET A 95 -12.61 -4.09 3.30
C MET A 95 -13.19 -4.07 4.71
N SER A 96 -12.75 -3.11 5.52
CA SER A 96 -13.20 -2.93 6.90
C SER A 96 -14.09 -1.70 7.05
N CYS A 97 -15.26 -1.90 7.63
CA CYS A 97 -16.20 -0.83 7.97
C CYS A 97 -15.72 -0.14 9.24
N HIS A 98 -15.17 1.07 9.12
CA HIS A 98 -14.73 1.87 10.26
C HIS A 98 -15.91 2.28 11.15
N ASN A 99 -15.70 2.23 12.46
CA ASN A 99 -16.67 2.57 13.50
C ASN A 99 -18.06 2.02 13.18
N CYS A 100 -18.13 0.69 12.98
CA CYS A 100 -19.35 -0.03 12.56
C CYS A 100 -20.39 -0.14 13.69
N TYR A 101 -20.47 0.87 14.54
CA TYR A 101 -21.32 0.94 15.72
C TYR A 101 -21.86 2.36 15.91
N GLY A 102 -23.03 2.48 16.53
CA GLY A 102 -23.70 3.75 16.79
C GLY A 102 -23.74 4.06 18.28
N ASP A 103 -24.56 5.03 18.67
CA ASP A 103 -24.63 5.51 20.05
C ASP A 103 -25.40 4.58 20.99
N ASN A 104 -26.02 3.51 20.47
CA ASN A 104 -26.75 2.49 21.20
C ASN A 104 -26.79 1.18 20.40
N THR A 105 -27.22 0.09 21.04
CA THR A 105 -27.32 -1.24 20.40
C THR A 105 -28.11 -1.21 19.09
N ALA A 106 -29.27 -0.52 19.03
CA ALA A 106 -30.10 -0.51 17.83
C ALA A 106 -29.43 0.22 16.65
N GLN A 107 -28.71 1.31 16.93
CA GLN A 107 -27.93 2.02 15.90
C GLN A 107 -26.71 1.20 15.46
N THR A 108 -26.07 0.47 16.37
CA THR A 108 -25.02 -0.50 16.04
C THR A 108 -25.56 -1.60 15.14
N GLU A 109 -26.71 -2.20 15.46
CA GLU A 109 -27.37 -3.19 14.61
C GLU A 109 -27.68 -2.64 13.20
N ALA A 110 -28.11 -1.38 13.10
CA ALA A 110 -28.38 -0.71 11.83
C ALA A 110 -27.09 -0.52 11.00
N LYS A 111 -25.99 -0.06 11.63
CA LYS A 111 -24.70 0.10 10.95
C LYS A 111 -24.10 -1.24 10.52
N VAL A 112 -24.14 -2.26 11.39
CA VAL A 112 -23.72 -3.61 11.05
C VAL A 112 -24.53 -4.16 9.89
N SER A 113 -25.87 -4.05 9.94
CA SER A 113 -26.74 -4.50 8.84
C SER A 113 -26.40 -3.80 7.52
N LYS A 114 -26.09 -2.51 7.58
CA LYS A 114 -25.61 -1.75 6.41
C LYS A 114 -24.28 -2.30 5.91
N ALA A 115 -23.28 -2.50 6.76
CA ALA A 115 -21.98 -3.06 6.37
C ALA A 115 -22.12 -4.46 5.75
N LEU A 116 -22.98 -5.32 6.32
CA LEU A 116 -23.31 -6.63 5.78
C LEU A 116 -23.92 -6.53 4.39
N GLY A 117 -24.94 -5.69 4.21
CA GLY A 117 -25.61 -5.46 2.93
C GLY A 117 -24.71 -4.84 1.86
N ARG A 118 -23.69 -4.08 2.28
CA ARG A 118 -22.67 -3.49 1.39
C ARG A 118 -21.47 -4.39 1.15
N GLY A 119 -21.41 -5.55 1.81
CA GLY A 119 -20.44 -6.58 1.51
C GLY A 119 -19.10 -6.46 2.23
N PHE A 120 -18.91 -5.46 3.12
CA PHE A 120 -17.69 -5.31 3.93
C PHE A 120 -17.24 -6.64 4.54
N ASP A 121 -15.95 -6.92 4.54
CA ASP A 121 -15.37 -8.19 5.01
C ASP A 121 -15.15 -8.22 6.51
N LEU A 122 -14.88 -7.02 7.06
CA LEU A 122 -14.55 -6.79 8.45
C LEU A 122 -15.51 -5.76 9.05
N VAL A 123 -15.97 -6.05 10.27
CA VAL A 123 -16.73 -5.13 11.12
C VAL A 123 -15.78 -4.65 12.21
N GLU A 124 -15.54 -3.35 12.24
CA GLU A 124 -14.65 -2.74 13.22
C GLU A 124 -15.44 -2.16 14.41
N LEU A 125 -14.95 -2.46 15.61
CA LEU A 125 -15.54 -2.09 16.90
C LEU A 125 -14.43 -1.65 17.85
N ASP A 126 -14.62 -0.49 18.47
CA ASP A 126 -13.75 0.01 19.53
C ASP A 126 -14.22 -0.49 20.91
N LEU A 127 -13.30 -0.81 21.80
CA LEU A 127 -13.58 -1.47 23.08
C LEU A 127 -12.95 -0.73 24.27
N THR A 128 -13.76 -0.52 25.30
CA THR A 128 -13.36 0.03 26.62
C THR A 128 -13.94 -0.82 27.76
N LEU A 129 -13.31 -0.78 28.94
CA LEU A 129 -13.79 -1.43 30.15
C LEU A 129 -14.39 -0.40 31.10
N HIS A 130 -15.68 -0.52 31.40
CA HIS A 130 -16.35 0.39 32.34
C HIS A 130 -16.22 -0.07 33.79
N ALA A 131 -16.53 0.84 34.72
CA ALA A 131 -16.50 0.58 36.16
C ALA A 131 -17.44 -0.55 36.63
N ASP A 132 -18.47 -0.88 35.85
CA ASP A 132 -19.37 -2.02 36.11
C ASP A 132 -18.75 -3.39 35.75
N GLY A 133 -17.50 -3.39 35.25
CA GLY A 133 -16.75 -4.57 34.86
C GLY A 133 -17.13 -5.13 33.49
N LYS A 134 -17.95 -4.44 32.70
CA LYS A 134 -18.34 -4.84 31.35
C LYS A 134 -17.56 -4.08 30.29
N VAL A 135 -17.43 -4.74 29.14
CA VAL A 135 -16.83 -4.14 27.95
C VAL A 135 -17.92 -3.48 27.13
N TYR A 136 -17.68 -2.25 26.70
CA TYR A 136 -18.57 -1.47 25.86
C TYR A 136 -17.96 -1.26 24.47
N VAL A 137 -18.82 -0.95 23.51
CA VAL A 137 -18.42 -0.62 22.14
C VAL A 137 -18.41 0.90 21.97
N GLU A 138 -17.26 1.56 22.11
CA GLU A 138 -17.17 3.02 22.11
C GLU A 138 -15.78 3.55 21.71
N HIS A 139 -15.76 4.72 21.03
CA HIS A 139 -14.52 5.33 20.56
C HIS A 139 -13.73 6.06 21.65
N ASN A 140 -14.45 6.69 22.59
CA ASN A 140 -13.88 7.55 23.61
C ASN A 140 -14.04 6.90 24.99
N ASP A 141 -13.07 7.13 25.87
CA ASP A 141 -13.06 6.69 27.28
C ASP A 141 -14.08 7.44 28.17
N GLY A 142 -15.17 7.95 27.58
CA GLY A 142 -16.11 8.90 28.21
C GLY A 142 -17.22 8.27 29.04
N GLU A 143 -17.21 6.95 29.24
CA GLU A 143 -18.30 6.19 29.88
C GLU A 143 -19.69 6.46 29.25
N ILE A 144 -19.75 6.86 27.96
CA ILE A 144 -21.01 7.02 27.25
C ILE A 144 -21.39 5.66 26.69
N ALA A 145 -22.18 4.90 27.45
CA ALA A 145 -22.59 3.55 27.11
C ALA A 145 -23.30 3.46 25.75
N HIS A 146 -22.55 3.17 24.69
CA HIS A 146 -23.04 2.99 23.32
C HIS A 146 -23.59 1.57 23.03
N GLY A 147 -23.53 0.69 24.05
CA GLY A 147 -23.96 -0.71 24.00
C GLY A 147 -22.85 -1.63 24.51
N THR A 148 -23.22 -2.69 25.24
CA THR A 148 -22.20 -3.66 25.69
C THR A 148 -21.68 -4.46 24.50
N PHE A 149 -20.42 -4.89 24.59
CA PHE A 149 -19.80 -5.78 23.60
C PHE A 149 -20.55 -7.11 23.50
N ASP A 150 -21.02 -7.66 24.63
CA ASP A 150 -21.84 -8.87 24.66
C ASP A 150 -23.14 -8.73 23.86
N ALA A 151 -23.86 -7.60 24.04
CA ALA A 151 -25.09 -7.33 23.31
C ALA A 151 -24.82 -7.12 21.82
N THR A 152 -23.73 -6.43 21.47
CA THR A 152 -23.32 -6.21 20.08
C THR A 152 -23.01 -7.53 19.38
N LEU A 153 -22.26 -8.43 20.03
CA LEU A 153 -21.96 -9.75 19.45
C LEU A 153 -23.13 -10.74 19.51
N ALA A 154 -24.21 -10.41 20.24
CA ALA A 154 -25.47 -11.15 20.20
C ALA A 154 -26.34 -10.83 18.97
N ASN A 155 -25.93 -9.86 18.13
CA ASN A 155 -26.59 -9.56 16.87
C ASN A 155 -26.66 -10.81 15.96
N ALA A 156 -27.87 -11.32 15.75
CA ALA A 156 -28.10 -12.56 15.00
C ALA A 156 -27.58 -12.49 13.55
N SER A 157 -27.76 -11.36 12.88
CA SER A 157 -27.27 -11.15 11.50
C SER A 157 -25.74 -11.20 11.44
N LEU A 158 -25.05 -10.60 12.42
CA LEU A 158 -23.60 -10.65 12.49
C LEU A 158 -23.09 -12.06 12.82
N GLN A 159 -23.71 -12.74 13.79
CA GLN A 159 -23.36 -14.11 14.15
C GLN A 159 -23.50 -15.08 12.97
N GLN A 160 -24.62 -14.98 12.23
CA GLN A 160 -24.91 -15.82 11.07
C GLN A 160 -24.10 -15.44 9.82
N SER A 161 -23.47 -14.26 9.81
CA SER A 161 -22.58 -13.87 8.72
C SER A 161 -21.21 -14.56 8.83
N ASP A 162 -20.47 -14.56 7.73
CA ASP A 162 -19.07 -14.97 7.63
C ASP A 162 -18.09 -13.79 7.86
N ARG A 163 -18.57 -12.64 8.36
CA ARG A 163 -17.70 -11.46 8.55
C ARG A 163 -16.73 -11.65 9.68
N MET A 164 -15.49 -11.25 9.44
CA MET A 164 -14.45 -11.18 10.45
C MET A 164 -14.62 -9.91 11.30
N LEU A 165 -13.96 -9.86 12.46
CA LEU A 165 -14.05 -8.71 13.37
C LEU A 165 -12.69 -8.03 13.53
N PHE A 166 -12.68 -6.70 13.48
CA PHE A 166 -11.60 -5.87 13.97
C PHE A 166 -12.03 -5.29 15.32
N LEU A 167 -11.33 -5.68 16.39
CA LEU A 167 -11.63 -5.28 17.75
C LEU A 167 -10.50 -4.42 18.27
N GLU A 168 -10.71 -3.10 18.32
CA GLU A 168 -9.72 -2.14 18.79
C GLU A 168 -9.84 -1.93 20.29
N VAL A 169 -8.74 -2.09 21.03
CA VAL A 169 -8.70 -1.75 22.45
C VAL A 169 -8.33 -0.27 22.58
N LYS A 170 -9.30 0.55 23.01
CA LYS A 170 -9.10 1.99 23.26
C LYS A 170 -8.58 2.28 24.65
N GLU A 171 -8.98 1.41 25.59
CA GLU A 171 -8.69 1.54 27.00
C GLU A 171 -7.21 1.85 27.29
N THR A 172 -6.99 2.86 28.13
CA THR A 172 -5.63 3.20 28.56
C THR A 172 -5.06 2.08 29.43
N TYR A 173 -3.84 1.64 29.09
CA TYR A 173 -3.17 0.61 29.88
C TYR A 173 -2.73 1.16 31.24
N SER A 174 -3.36 0.67 32.32
CA SER A 174 -3.07 1.10 33.70
C SER A 174 -2.30 0.06 34.52
N SER A 175 -2.68 -1.22 34.42
CA SER A 175 -2.02 -2.32 35.15
C SER A 175 -2.24 -3.68 34.47
N PRO A 176 -1.37 -4.68 34.73
CA PRO A 176 -1.56 -6.04 34.23
C PRO A 176 -2.89 -6.66 34.66
N ALA A 177 -3.31 -6.48 35.92
CA ALA A 177 -4.53 -7.08 36.46
C ALA A 177 -5.80 -6.50 35.79
N PHE A 178 -5.81 -5.19 35.57
CA PHE A 178 -6.90 -4.52 34.85
C PHE A 178 -6.97 -4.99 33.39
N SER A 179 -5.81 -5.03 32.71
CA SER A 179 -5.71 -5.53 31.34
C SER A 179 -6.15 -6.99 31.21
N ASP A 180 -5.78 -7.85 32.17
CA ASP A 180 -6.23 -9.25 32.21
C ASP A 180 -7.76 -9.35 32.38
N SER A 181 -8.37 -8.44 33.15
CA SER A 181 -9.83 -8.38 33.32
C SER A 181 -10.53 -8.03 32.00
N LEU A 182 -10.10 -6.94 31.35
CA LEU A 182 -10.60 -6.51 30.05
C LEU A 182 -10.44 -7.62 29.01
N MET A 183 -9.21 -8.11 28.80
CA MET A 183 -8.95 -9.08 27.74
C MET A 183 -9.61 -10.43 27.99
N ARG A 184 -9.74 -10.87 29.26
CA ARG A 184 -10.51 -12.08 29.57
C ARG A 184 -11.98 -11.90 29.24
N SER A 185 -12.56 -10.73 29.52
CA SER A 185 -13.95 -10.42 29.17
C SER A 185 -14.18 -10.42 27.66
N VAL A 186 -13.28 -9.79 26.89
CA VAL A 186 -13.31 -9.78 25.42
C VAL A 186 -13.21 -11.21 24.86
N LEU A 187 -12.19 -11.98 25.26
CA LEU A 187 -11.93 -13.32 24.75
C LEU A 187 -13.06 -14.30 25.10
N ARG A 188 -13.64 -14.20 26.31
CA ARG A 188 -14.82 -15.00 26.68
C ARG A 188 -16.02 -14.65 25.82
N THR A 189 -16.29 -13.37 25.60
CA THR A 189 -17.42 -12.93 24.77
C THR A 189 -17.26 -13.43 23.33
N VAL A 190 -16.06 -13.30 22.74
CA VAL A 190 -15.74 -13.83 21.41
C VAL A 190 -16.00 -15.34 21.34
N ARG A 191 -15.47 -16.12 22.29
CA ARG A 191 -15.65 -17.57 22.36
C ARG A 191 -17.12 -17.96 22.52
N ASP A 192 -17.80 -17.37 23.51
CA ASP A 192 -19.13 -17.77 23.95
C ASP A 192 -20.20 -17.39 22.92
N LYS A 193 -19.95 -16.37 22.08
CA LYS A 193 -20.80 -15.99 20.95
C LYS A 193 -20.43 -16.69 19.63
N GLY A 194 -19.45 -17.61 19.65
CA GLY A 194 -19.08 -18.43 18.49
C GLY A 194 -18.27 -17.70 17.41
N TYR A 195 -17.56 -16.62 17.77
CA TYR A 195 -16.57 -15.98 16.90
C TYR A 195 -15.19 -16.61 17.08
N ALA A 196 -14.22 -16.23 16.24
CA ALA A 196 -12.87 -16.81 16.20
C ALA A 196 -12.90 -18.32 15.98
N ALA A 197 -13.38 -18.71 14.80
CA ALA A 197 -13.48 -20.10 14.37
C ALA A 197 -12.69 -20.33 13.06
N ALA A 198 -12.51 -21.59 12.68
CA ALA A 198 -11.87 -21.95 11.42
C ALA A 198 -12.56 -21.21 10.24
N GLY A 199 -11.77 -20.52 9.41
CA GLY A 199 -12.31 -19.71 8.31
C GLY A 199 -12.71 -18.29 8.68
N ARG A 200 -12.87 -17.96 9.97
CA ARG A 200 -13.40 -16.69 10.47
C ARG A 200 -12.62 -16.20 11.69
N PRO A 201 -11.38 -15.71 11.50
CA PRO A 201 -10.61 -15.16 12.60
C PRO A 201 -11.17 -13.84 13.11
N VAL A 202 -10.75 -13.50 14.32
CA VAL A 202 -10.96 -12.19 14.94
C VAL A 202 -9.59 -11.54 15.11
N PHE A 203 -9.53 -10.25 14.81
CA PHE A 203 -8.31 -9.46 14.92
C PHE A 203 -8.45 -8.55 16.13
N LEU A 204 -7.58 -8.72 17.11
CA LEU A 204 -7.44 -7.80 18.23
C LEU A 204 -6.37 -6.78 17.87
N ARG A 205 -6.70 -5.50 17.97
CA ARG A 205 -5.79 -4.42 17.59
C ARG A 205 -5.69 -3.35 18.67
N ALA A 206 -4.55 -2.70 18.77
CA ALA A 206 -4.31 -1.60 19.70
C ALA A 206 -3.14 -0.73 19.24
N PHE A 207 -3.08 0.51 19.70
CA PHE A 207 -2.00 1.43 19.35
C PHE A 207 -0.65 1.07 19.99
N MET A 208 0.43 1.34 19.26
CA MET A 208 1.82 1.26 19.72
C MET A 208 2.24 2.48 20.57
N ASP A 209 1.49 2.74 21.64
CA ASP A 209 1.69 3.89 22.54
C ASP A 209 1.56 3.52 24.03
N GLY A 210 1.59 2.22 24.31
CA GLY A 210 1.31 1.63 25.62
C GLY A 210 0.09 0.71 25.58
N ARG A 211 -0.93 1.03 24.78
CA ARG A 211 -2.17 0.22 24.67
C ARG A 211 -1.92 -1.17 24.11
N HIS A 212 -0.91 -1.35 23.25
CA HIS A 212 -0.47 -2.67 22.77
C HIS A 212 -0.13 -3.68 23.88
N GLN A 213 0.15 -3.23 25.11
CA GLN A 213 0.34 -4.15 26.24
C GLN A 213 -0.92 -4.99 26.51
N HIS A 214 -2.12 -4.50 26.20
CA HIS A 214 -3.34 -5.32 26.21
C HIS A 214 -3.24 -6.53 25.29
N LEU A 215 -2.64 -6.39 24.11
CA LEU A 215 -2.45 -7.51 23.17
C LEU A 215 -1.43 -8.53 23.70
N VAL A 216 -0.36 -8.06 24.36
CA VAL A 216 0.59 -8.95 25.04
C VAL A 216 -0.10 -9.77 26.13
N ARG A 217 -0.99 -9.14 26.91
CA ARG A 217 -1.81 -9.85 27.91
C ARG A 217 -2.78 -10.83 27.26
N ALA A 218 -3.42 -10.44 26.16
CA ALA A 218 -4.30 -11.33 25.38
C ALA A 218 -3.56 -12.57 24.88
N GLN A 219 -2.34 -12.40 24.34
CA GLN A 219 -1.49 -13.51 23.90
C GLN A 219 -1.19 -14.48 25.06
N ALA A 220 -0.86 -13.96 26.25
CA ALA A 220 -0.64 -14.79 27.45
C ALA A 220 -1.90 -15.54 27.89
N LEU A 221 -3.08 -14.92 27.80
CA LEU A 221 -4.36 -15.56 28.10
C LEU A 221 -4.70 -16.66 27.10
N LEU A 222 -4.49 -16.41 25.79
CA LEU A 222 -4.72 -17.39 24.71
C LEU A 222 -3.87 -18.65 24.83
N ALA A 223 -2.71 -18.57 25.50
CA ALA A 223 -1.87 -19.72 25.80
C ALA A 223 -2.43 -20.64 26.90
N THR A 224 -3.43 -20.19 27.66
CA THR A 224 -4.09 -20.99 28.70
C THR A 224 -5.11 -21.96 28.11
N SER A 225 -5.45 -23.02 28.86
CA SER A 225 -6.45 -24.02 28.42
C SER A 225 -7.86 -23.45 28.24
N GLU A 226 -8.19 -22.32 28.88
CA GLU A 226 -9.51 -21.68 28.79
C GLU A 226 -9.88 -21.26 27.35
N PHE A 227 -8.87 -20.88 26.55
CA PHE A 227 -9.05 -20.34 25.21
C PHE A 227 -8.46 -21.22 24.10
N ALA A 228 -8.11 -22.48 24.42
CA ALA A 228 -7.52 -23.41 23.47
C ALA A 228 -8.34 -23.60 22.18
N GLY A 229 -9.67 -23.48 22.26
CA GLY A 229 -10.57 -23.62 21.11
C GLY A 229 -10.61 -22.41 20.16
N ILE A 230 -10.12 -21.24 20.58
CA ILE A 230 -10.14 -20.01 19.74
C ILE A 230 -8.75 -19.47 19.44
N ARG A 231 -7.70 -19.91 20.16
CA ARG A 231 -6.36 -19.31 20.10
C ARG A 231 -5.75 -19.24 18.71
N ASP A 232 -5.98 -20.24 17.87
CA ASP A 232 -5.43 -20.33 16.51
C ASP A 232 -6.28 -19.52 15.49
N HIS A 233 -7.29 -18.82 15.98
CA HIS A 233 -8.23 -18.00 15.21
C HIS A 233 -8.26 -16.55 15.69
N ILE A 234 -7.35 -16.17 16.59
CA ILE A 234 -7.12 -14.78 16.98
C ILE A 234 -5.83 -14.30 16.32
N ARG A 235 -5.89 -13.13 15.70
CA ARG A 235 -4.73 -12.43 15.14
C ARG A 235 -4.52 -11.11 15.89
N LEU A 236 -3.28 -10.73 16.12
CA LEU A 236 -2.90 -9.55 16.90
C LEU A 236 -2.27 -8.50 16.00
N HIS A 237 -2.82 -7.29 16.02
CA HIS A 237 -2.43 -6.20 15.14
C HIS A 237 -2.05 -4.94 15.91
N THR A 238 -1.19 -4.11 15.32
CA THR A 238 -0.80 -2.84 15.92
C THR A 238 -1.15 -1.67 15.02
N LEU A 239 -1.76 -0.63 15.62
CA LEU A 239 -1.90 0.67 14.97
C LEU A 239 -0.69 1.53 15.34
N ILE A 240 -0.05 2.17 14.38
CA ILE A 240 1.22 2.87 14.61
C ILE A 240 1.20 4.28 14.03
N GLU A 241 1.42 5.29 14.89
CA GLU A 241 1.42 6.71 14.52
C GLU A 241 2.74 7.41 14.79
N SER A 242 3.57 6.87 15.67
CA SER A 242 4.87 7.42 16.03
C SER A 242 5.93 6.34 16.06
N ASP A 243 7.19 6.77 15.91
CA ASP A 243 8.37 5.89 15.84
C ASP A 243 8.16 4.67 14.92
N ILE A 244 7.55 4.94 13.75
CA ILE A 244 6.82 3.92 13.00
C ILE A 244 7.69 2.71 12.64
N ARG A 245 8.93 2.94 12.18
CA ARG A 245 9.81 1.84 11.76
C ARG A 245 10.27 0.97 12.93
N ASN A 246 10.59 1.57 14.08
CA ASN A 246 10.90 0.81 15.28
C ASN A 246 9.69 0.02 15.76
N ASN A 247 8.50 0.62 15.74
CA ASN A 247 7.28 -0.04 16.17
C ASN A 247 6.82 -1.16 15.21
N ILE A 248 7.10 -1.06 13.90
CA ILE A 248 6.94 -2.17 12.95
C ILE A 248 7.84 -3.35 13.36
N ARG A 249 9.12 -3.09 13.64
CA ARG A 249 10.06 -4.12 14.11
C ARG A 249 9.65 -4.70 15.46
N ALA A 250 9.18 -3.87 16.39
CA ALA A 250 8.69 -4.29 17.69
C ALA A 250 7.45 -5.20 17.56
N THR A 251 6.53 -4.87 16.66
CA THR A 251 5.35 -5.70 16.34
C THR A 251 5.78 -7.10 15.91
N LYS A 252 6.77 -7.21 15.03
CA LYS A 252 7.34 -8.52 14.65
C LYS A 252 7.95 -9.26 15.84
N SER A 253 8.76 -8.57 16.65
CA SER A 253 9.43 -9.15 17.81
C SER A 253 8.46 -9.63 18.90
N LEU A 254 7.29 -9.01 19.02
CA LEU A 254 6.20 -9.42 19.91
C LEU A 254 5.42 -10.65 19.40
N GLY A 255 5.71 -11.11 18.18
CA GLY A 255 5.00 -12.23 17.56
C GLY A 255 3.57 -11.89 17.14
N PHE A 256 3.30 -10.62 16.83
CA PHE A 256 2.02 -10.17 16.29
C PHE A 256 1.95 -10.40 14.76
N ASP A 257 0.74 -10.33 14.23
CA ASP A 257 0.40 -10.80 12.88
C ASP A 257 0.31 -9.67 11.83
N GLY A 258 0.10 -8.42 12.25
CA GLY A 258 -0.13 -7.31 11.33
C GLY A 258 0.13 -5.92 11.89
N VAL A 259 0.30 -4.96 10.98
CA VAL A 259 0.48 -3.53 11.25
C VAL A 259 -0.53 -2.74 10.43
N GLU A 260 -1.10 -1.72 11.05
CA GLU A 260 -2.00 -0.78 10.43
C GLU A 260 -1.40 0.62 10.53
N LEU A 261 -1.39 1.36 9.41
CA LEU A 261 -0.83 2.70 9.32
C LEU A 261 -1.89 3.71 8.90
N GLN A 262 -1.77 4.94 9.38
CA GLN A 262 -2.66 6.00 8.90
C GLN A 262 -2.39 6.26 7.40
N TYR A 263 -3.41 6.36 6.55
CA TYR A 263 -3.26 6.36 5.08
C TYR A 263 -2.48 7.56 4.51
N GLN A 264 -2.38 8.67 5.22
CA GLN A 264 -1.59 9.87 4.89
C GLN A 264 -0.21 9.88 5.55
N THR A 265 0.20 8.79 6.21
CA THR A 265 1.54 8.63 6.76
C THR A 265 2.59 8.97 5.69
N SER A 266 3.59 9.78 6.04
CA SER A 266 4.71 10.07 5.13
C SER A 266 5.42 8.77 4.75
N ASP A 267 5.97 8.68 3.53
CA ASP A 267 6.77 7.52 3.14
C ASP A 267 6.04 6.17 3.29
N LEU A 268 4.70 6.20 3.16
CA LEU A 268 3.80 5.09 3.45
C LEU A 268 4.26 3.79 2.79
N PHE A 269 4.62 3.83 1.50
CA PHE A 269 4.97 2.64 0.73
C PHE A 269 6.27 1.99 1.20
N GLY A 270 7.27 2.77 1.62
CA GLY A 270 8.47 2.21 2.23
C GLY A 270 8.17 1.54 3.58
N LYS A 271 7.16 2.03 4.32
CA LYS A 271 6.72 1.42 5.59
C LYS A 271 5.89 0.15 5.33
N LEU A 272 4.95 0.18 4.38
CA LEU A 272 4.17 -0.99 3.97
C LEU A 272 5.06 -2.13 3.45
N GLU A 273 6.08 -1.81 2.64
CA GLU A 273 7.01 -2.84 2.15
C GLU A 273 7.87 -3.41 3.30
N GLN A 274 8.23 -2.60 4.31
CA GLN A 274 8.89 -3.12 5.52
C GLN A 274 8.01 -4.12 6.27
N VAL A 275 6.74 -3.76 6.51
CA VAL A 275 5.74 -4.63 7.15
C VAL A 275 5.67 -5.96 6.40
N ARG A 276 5.55 -5.90 5.08
CA ARG A 276 5.43 -7.08 4.22
C ARG A 276 6.69 -7.95 4.21
N GLN A 277 7.88 -7.36 4.13
CA GLN A 277 9.15 -8.10 4.16
C GLN A 277 9.43 -8.74 5.54
N LEU A 278 8.82 -8.24 6.62
CA LEU A 278 8.82 -8.89 7.93
C LEU A 278 7.77 -10.01 8.06
N GLY A 279 6.97 -10.26 7.01
CA GLY A 279 5.94 -11.28 6.98
C GLY A 279 4.73 -10.94 7.86
N LEU A 280 4.42 -9.65 8.01
CA LEU A 280 3.24 -9.15 8.71
C LEU A 280 2.17 -8.74 7.68
N GLY A 281 0.90 -8.80 8.07
CA GLY A 281 -0.20 -8.19 7.31
C GLY A 281 -0.07 -6.66 7.30
N ALA A 282 -0.23 -6.05 6.13
CA ALA A 282 -0.07 -4.62 5.92
C ALA A 282 -1.43 -3.96 5.67
N GLY A 283 -1.89 -3.14 6.62
CA GLY A 283 -3.16 -2.44 6.56
C GLY A 283 -3.06 -0.93 6.62
N ILE A 284 -4.14 -0.26 6.23
CA ILE A 284 -4.29 1.19 6.36
C ILE A 284 -5.61 1.60 7.01
N TYR A 285 -5.61 2.75 7.68
CA TYR A 285 -6.79 3.41 8.25
C TYR A 285 -6.65 4.94 8.20
N THR A 286 -7.69 5.76 8.33
CA THR A 286 -9.03 5.49 7.81
C THR A 286 -9.14 6.21 6.47
N VAL A 287 -9.40 5.45 5.39
CA VAL A 287 -9.69 6.05 4.09
C VAL A 287 -11.01 6.82 4.18
N PRO A 288 -11.06 8.11 3.82
CA PRO A 288 -12.21 8.97 4.08
C PRO A 288 -13.42 8.64 3.21
N ALA A 289 -14.60 9.15 3.62
CA ALA A 289 -15.83 9.03 2.84
C ALA A 289 -15.82 9.82 1.53
N SER A 290 -15.16 10.98 1.52
CA SER A 290 -15.02 11.82 0.32
C SER A 290 -13.80 11.38 -0.49
N MET A 291 -13.98 11.16 -1.79
CA MET A 291 -12.93 10.67 -2.71
C MET A 291 -12.32 9.32 -2.28
N GLY A 292 -13.03 8.57 -1.43
CA GLY A 292 -12.57 7.28 -0.92
C GLY A 292 -12.36 6.26 -2.03
N GLU A 293 -13.13 6.38 -3.12
CA GLU A 293 -12.99 5.55 -4.31
C GLU A 293 -11.62 5.66 -4.97
N ALA A 294 -11.05 6.87 -5.01
CA ALA A 294 -9.74 7.11 -5.59
C ALA A 294 -8.66 6.47 -4.72
N PHE A 295 -8.76 6.60 -3.39
CA PHE A 295 -7.77 6.03 -2.46
C PHE A 295 -7.85 4.50 -2.41
N ILE A 296 -9.04 3.91 -2.36
CA ILE A 296 -9.21 2.45 -2.40
C ILE A 296 -8.60 1.89 -3.68
N SER A 297 -8.94 2.49 -4.82
CA SER A 297 -8.43 2.05 -6.13
C SER A 297 -6.93 2.24 -6.25
N ALA A 298 -6.38 3.32 -5.68
CA ALA A 298 -4.95 3.62 -5.70
C ALA A 298 -4.10 2.70 -4.79
N LEU A 299 -4.70 2.11 -3.75
CA LEU A 299 -3.99 1.32 -2.74
C LEU A 299 -4.24 -0.19 -2.84
N ARG A 300 -5.22 -0.63 -3.63
CA ARG A 300 -5.70 -2.03 -3.69
C ARG A 300 -4.67 -3.09 -4.08
N GLU A 301 -3.50 -2.75 -4.61
CA GLU A 301 -2.46 -3.74 -4.96
C GLU A 301 -1.34 -3.86 -3.90
N ASP A 302 -1.35 -2.96 -2.92
CA ASP A 302 -0.20 -2.72 -2.04
C ASP A 302 -0.50 -2.92 -0.54
N VAL A 303 -1.75 -3.20 -0.18
CA VAL A 303 -2.20 -3.45 1.20
C VAL A 303 -3.05 -4.74 1.27
N ASP A 304 -3.01 -5.44 2.39
CA ASP A 304 -3.86 -6.63 2.63
C ASP A 304 -5.28 -6.24 3.06
N PHE A 305 -5.48 -5.06 3.67
CA PHE A 305 -6.81 -4.57 4.07
C PHE A 305 -6.88 -3.05 4.21
N ILE A 306 -8.09 -2.52 4.09
CA ILE A 306 -8.40 -1.08 4.17
C ILE A 306 -9.56 -0.85 5.12
N THR A 307 -9.32 -0.10 6.19
CA THR A 307 -10.38 0.46 7.05
C THR A 307 -10.85 1.79 6.48
N THR A 308 -12.16 1.94 6.24
CA THR A 308 -12.70 3.09 5.49
C THR A 308 -14.05 3.58 5.99
N ASP A 309 -14.25 4.89 5.84
CA ASP A 309 -15.55 5.57 5.94
C ASP A 309 -16.27 5.67 4.58
N TYR A 310 -15.59 5.36 3.47
CA TYR A 310 -16.21 5.26 2.14
C TYR A 310 -17.27 4.18 2.15
N ASP A 311 -18.29 4.34 1.30
CA ASP A 311 -19.35 3.33 1.12
C ASP A 311 -20.25 3.12 2.36
N LEU A 312 -20.01 3.85 3.46
CA LEU A 312 -20.95 4.04 4.58
C LEU A 312 -22.02 5.09 4.27
N ALA A 313 -21.99 5.72 3.10
CA ALA A 313 -23.02 6.61 2.55
C ALA A 313 -23.88 5.89 1.48
N ALA A 314 -24.80 6.59 0.80
CA ALA A 314 -25.65 6.03 -0.25
C ALA A 314 -24.97 6.08 -1.63
N THR A 315 -23.80 5.46 -1.81
CA THR A 315 -23.21 5.29 -3.16
C THR A 315 -23.91 4.15 -3.91
N ALA A 316 -23.89 4.17 -5.24
CA ALA A 316 -24.47 3.06 -6.01
C ALA A 316 -23.76 1.74 -5.65
N LEU A 317 -24.49 0.61 -5.62
CA LEU A 317 -23.87 -0.70 -5.33
C LEU A 317 -22.76 -1.06 -6.31
N SER A 318 -22.80 -0.53 -7.54
CA SER A 318 -21.78 -0.70 -8.57
C SER A 318 -20.44 -0.01 -8.27
N SER A 319 -20.42 0.91 -7.30
CA SER A 319 -19.24 1.64 -6.82
C SER A 319 -19.05 1.44 -5.32
N ASN A 320 -19.54 0.33 -4.76
CA ASN A 320 -19.27 -0.03 -3.38
C ASN A 320 -17.77 -0.36 -3.19
N ALA A 321 -17.29 -0.36 -1.95
CA ALA A 321 -15.86 -0.45 -1.66
C ALA A 321 -15.21 -1.73 -2.23
N ARG A 322 -15.95 -2.85 -2.23
CA ARG A 322 -15.49 -4.12 -2.82
C ARG A 322 -15.44 -4.09 -4.33
N ALA A 323 -16.45 -3.50 -4.98
CA ALA A 323 -16.50 -3.41 -6.43
C ALA A 323 -15.28 -2.64 -6.95
N LEU A 324 -14.86 -1.58 -6.26
CA LEU A 324 -13.65 -0.82 -6.59
C LEU A 324 -12.37 -1.66 -6.52
N VAL A 325 -12.25 -2.55 -5.53
CA VAL A 325 -11.11 -3.50 -5.46
C VAL A 325 -11.12 -4.44 -6.66
N GLN A 326 -12.29 -4.93 -7.07
CA GLN A 326 -12.44 -5.95 -8.11
C GLN A 326 -12.51 -5.36 -9.53
N GLU A 327 -12.60 -4.04 -9.66
CA GLU A 327 -12.89 -3.41 -10.92
C GLU A 327 -11.77 -3.63 -11.94
N ASN A 328 -12.14 -4.09 -13.14
CA ASN A 328 -11.20 -4.38 -14.22
C ASN A 328 -10.74 -3.10 -14.93
N THR A 329 -9.95 -2.31 -14.22
CA THR A 329 -9.44 -1.01 -14.66
C THR A 329 -7.93 -0.99 -14.87
N SER A 330 -7.19 -2.01 -14.41
CA SER A 330 -5.73 -2.02 -14.46
C SER A 330 -5.21 -1.96 -15.91
N LEU A 331 -4.31 -1.01 -16.17
CA LEU A 331 -3.63 -0.83 -17.44
C LEU A 331 -2.14 -1.15 -17.32
N VAL A 332 -1.50 -0.65 -16.27
CA VAL A 332 -0.09 -0.91 -15.95
C VAL A 332 0.04 -0.98 -14.44
N TYR A 333 0.73 -1.99 -13.93
CA TYR A 333 1.21 -2.03 -12.55
C TYR A 333 2.64 -2.57 -12.54
N LEU A 334 3.58 -1.72 -12.12
CA LEU A 334 4.98 -2.05 -11.92
C LEU A 334 5.34 -1.66 -10.50
N ASN A 335 5.77 -2.63 -9.69
CA ASN A 335 6.28 -2.39 -8.35
C ASN A 335 7.70 -2.95 -8.23
N ALA A 336 8.69 -2.06 -8.31
CA ALA A 336 10.11 -2.38 -8.18
C ALA A 336 10.50 -2.69 -6.72
N ALA A 337 9.71 -2.27 -5.72
CA ALA A 337 9.97 -2.58 -4.31
C ALA A 337 10.14 -4.09 -4.08
N ARG A 338 9.43 -4.88 -4.89
CA ARG A 338 9.33 -6.35 -4.79
C ARG A 338 10.24 -7.08 -5.77
N GLN A 339 11.16 -6.38 -6.43
CA GLN A 339 11.96 -6.91 -7.53
C GLN A 339 13.42 -6.43 -7.43
N SER A 340 14.33 -7.36 -7.19
CA SER A 340 15.73 -7.03 -6.85
C SER A 340 16.70 -6.96 -8.03
N ALA A 341 16.26 -7.38 -9.23
CA ALA A 341 17.11 -7.42 -10.42
C ALA A 341 16.26 -7.46 -11.70
N TYR A 342 16.88 -7.10 -12.83
CA TYR A 342 16.30 -7.32 -14.16
C TYR A 342 16.29 -8.82 -14.55
N PRO A 343 15.37 -9.26 -15.43
CA PRO A 343 14.27 -8.47 -16.00
C PRO A 343 13.27 -8.06 -14.91
N LEU A 344 12.83 -6.81 -14.96
CA LEU A 344 11.68 -6.40 -14.14
C LEU A 344 10.42 -6.93 -14.81
N SER A 345 9.37 -7.12 -14.03
CA SER A 345 8.05 -7.52 -14.47
C SER A 345 7.04 -6.43 -14.15
N TYR A 346 6.11 -6.21 -15.07
CA TYR A 346 4.90 -5.43 -14.84
C TYR A 346 3.68 -6.24 -15.26
N ARG A 347 2.52 -5.89 -14.73
CA ARG A 347 1.23 -6.47 -15.11
C ARG A 347 0.39 -5.44 -15.85
N ARG A 348 -0.52 -5.95 -16.67
CA ARG A 348 -1.46 -5.14 -17.45
C ARG A 348 -2.87 -5.26 -16.86
N THR A 349 -3.71 -6.09 -17.47
CA THR A 349 -5.14 -6.27 -17.16
C THR A 349 -5.44 -7.53 -16.35
N ASN A 350 -4.44 -8.39 -16.13
CA ASN A 350 -4.60 -9.69 -15.47
C ASN A 350 -3.32 -10.08 -14.71
N THR A 351 -3.27 -11.32 -14.22
CA THR A 351 -2.14 -11.87 -13.45
C THR A 351 -0.89 -12.19 -14.29
N ALA A 352 -0.90 -11.96 -15.60
CA ALA A 352 0.25 -12.26 -16.46
C ALA A 352 1.34 -11.20 -16.31
N ASP A 353 2.56 -11.68 -16.08
CA ASP A 353 3.76 -10.85 -15.97
C ASP A 353 4.38 -10.60 -17.35
N TYR A 354 4.72 -9.34 -17.61
CA TYR A 354 5.41 -8.89 -18.82
C TYR A 354 6.80 -8.41 -18.45
N ALA A 355 7.82 -8.97 -19.12
CA ALA A 355 9.21 -8.71 -18.80
C ALA A 355 9.74 -7.41 -19.43
N LEU A 356 10.58 -6.72 -18.69
CA LEU A 356 11.36 -5.56 -19.10
C LEU A 356 12.83 -5.96 -18.98
N ALA A 357 13.48 -6.20 -20.12
CA ALA A 357 14.88 -6.58 -20.16
C ALA A 357 15.79 -5.41 -19.74
N SER A 358 16.95 -5.73 -19.17
CA SER A 358 17.99 -4.73 -18.92
C SER A 358 18.59 -4.24 -20.24
N SER A 359 18.91 -2.95 -20.33
CA SER A 359 19.68 -2.35 -21.42
C SER A 359 20.32 -1.03 -20.95
N ASN A 360 21.17 -0.43 -21.78
CA ASN A 360 21.84 0.83 -21.46
C ASN A 360 20.87 2.03 -21.36
N THR A 361 19.64 1.90 -21.87
CA THR A 361 18.60 2.93 -21.80
C THR A 361 17.62 2.70 -20.65
N MET A 362 17.78 1.61 -19.90
CA MET A 362 16.95 1.29 -18.73
C MET A 362 17.56 1.91 -17.46
N PRO A 363 16.73 2.32 -16.49
CA PRO A 363 17.22 2.86 -15.23
C PRO A 363 18.03 1.82 -14.45
N GLY A 364 18.97 2.30 -13.62
CA GLY A 364 19.63 1.44 -12.64
C GLY A 364 18.65 0.91 -11.59
N LEU A 365 19.08 -0.04 -10.77
CA LEU A 365 18.28 -0.50 -9.62
C LEU A 365 19.04 -0.22 -8.32
N GLU A 366 18.32 0.34 -7.35
CA GLU A 366 18.74 0.45 -5.95
C GLU A 366 17.95 -0.56 -5.12
N TRP A 367 18.59 -1.19 -4.14
CA TRP A 367 17.92 -2.07 -3.18
C TRP A 367 18.22 -1.65 -1.75
N LEU A 368 17.19 -1.35 -0.98
CA LEU A 368 17.27 -1.01 0.44
C LEU A 368 16.81 -2.20 1.30
N SER A 369 17.61 -2.54 2.32
CA SER A 369 17.31 -3.62 3.26
C SER A 369 16.02 -3.36 4.04
N VAL A 370 15.32 -4.42 4.45
CA VAL A 370 14.17 -4.37 5.40
C VAL A 370 14.52 -3.67 6.73
N THR A 371 15.80 -3.69 7.11
CA THR A 371 16.30 -3.02 8.33
C THR A 371 16.65 -1.55 8.12
N SER A 372 16.52 -1.04 6.89
CA SER A 372 16.80 0.36 6.59
C SER A 372 15.79 1.27 7.27
N ASP A 373 16.26 2.47 7.65
CA ASP A 373 15.42 3.55 8.16
C ASP A 373 15.21 4.67 7.13
N GLU A 374 15.61 4.44 5.88
CA GLU A 374 15.35 5.31 4.74
C GLU A 374 13.84 5.44 4.44
N ASP A 375 13.49 6.38 3.56
CA ASP A 375 12.13 6.65 3.09
C ASP A 375 11.52 5.46 2.31
N ARG A 376 12.35 4.73 1.56
CA ARG A 376 11.95 3.56 0.76
C ARG A 376 12.54 2.26 1.35
N ILE A 377 11.91 1.12 1.03
CA ILE A 377 12.39 -0.22 1.36
C ILE A 377 12.21 -1.13 0.15
N GLY A 378 13.15 -2.06 -0.07
CA GLY A 378 13.16 -2.91 -1.26
C GLY A 378 13.75 -2.19 -2.48
N GLY A 379 13.32 -2.59 -3.67
CA GLY A 379 13.85 -2.08 -4.93
C GLY A 379 13.32 -0.70 -5.35
N SER A 380 14.11 0.04 -6.11
CA SER A 380 13.72 1.28 -6.80
C SER A 380 14.44 1.40 -8.14
N MET A 381 13.75 1.88 -9.17
CA MET A 381 14.37 2.25 -10.44
C MET A 381 15.02 3.63 -10.30
N VAL A 382 16.31 3.74 -10.64
CA VAL A 382 17.12 4.95 -10.52
C VAL A 382 17.35 5.58 -11.90
N PHE A 383 16.76 6.75 -12.09
CA PHE A 383 16.82 7.53 -13.33
C PHE A 383 17.80 8.68 -13.18
N THR A 384 18.76 8.76 -14.10
CA THR A 384 19.81 9.78 -14.15
C THR A 384 19.51 10.91 -15.16
N GLY A 385 18.30 10.94 -15.75
CA GLY A 385 17.89 11.96 -16.72
C GLY A 385 18.04 11.60 -18.20
N THR A 386 18.29 10.32 -18.54
CA THR A 386 18.39 9.84 -19.94
C THR A 386 17.76 8.48 -20.17
N GLN A 387 17.21 7.86 -19.12
CA GLN A 387 16.63 6.52 -19.18
C GLN A 387 15.11 6.59 -19.14
N SER A 388 14.46 5.56 -19.66
CA SER A 388 13.01 5.40 -19.55
C SER A 388 12.64 3.93 -19.57
N VAL A 389 11.44 3.62 -19.09
CA VAL A 389 10.84 2.29 -19.19
C VAL A 389 9.60 2.41 -20.07
N THR A 390 9.61 1.75 -21.22
CA THR A 390 8.45 1.67 -22.10
C THR A 390 7.66 0.42 -21.75
N THR A 391 6.35 0.57 -21.53
CA THR A 391 5.46 -0.56 -21.23
C THR A 391 4.73 -1.01 -22.49
N TRP A 392 3.48 -0.57 -22.67
CA TRP A 392 2.66 -0.88 -23.83
C TRP A 392 1.67 0.26 -24.10
N ASP A 393 1.00 0.19 -25.24
CA ASP A 393 -0.05 1.13 -25.60
C ASP A 393 -1.34 0.86 -24.82
N ALA A 394 -1.52 1.61 -23.72
CA ALA A 394 -2.60 1.39 -22.78
C ALA A 394 -3.66 2.50 -22.87
N ASP A 395 -4.66 2.27 -23.70
CA ASP A 395 -5.77 3.20 -23.90
C ASP A 395 -6.91 3.04 -22.88
N ASN A 396 -7.62 4.14 -22.70
CA ASN A 396 -8.82 4.20 -21.88
C ASN A 396 -10.11 4.06 -22.71
N ALA A 397 -11.26 3.93 -22.05
CA ALA A 397 -12.55 4.05 -22.71
C ALA A 397 -12.79 5.48 -23.24
N THR A 398 -13.56 5.61 -24.33
CA THR A 398 -13.79 6.85 -25.07
C THR A 398 -14.29 8.03 -24.22
N ASP A 399 -15.03 7.77 -23.15
CA ASP A 399 -15.59 8.80 -22.25
C ASP A 399 -14.94 8.83 -20.86
N GLY A 400 -13.92 8.00 -20.62
CA GLY A 400 -13.28 7.91 -19.31
C GLY A 400 -12.06 8.82 -19.19
N GLY A 401 -11.48 8.84 -17.99
CA GLY A 401 -10.12 9.34 -17.76
C GLY A 401 -9.19 8.31 -17.10
N PHE A 402 -8.15 8.80 -16.45
CA PHE A 402 -7.12 7.94 -15.87
C PHE A 402 -7.01 8.18 -14.37
N LEU A 403 -6.71 7.10 -13.65
CA LEU A 403 -6.15 7.15 -12.30
C LEU A 403 -4.71 6.66 -12.42
N VAL A 404 -3.78 7.51 -12.01
CA VAL A 404 -2.34 7.28 -12.14
C VAL A 404 -1.70 7.44 -10.78
N THR A 405 -0.96 6.43 -10.33
CA THR A 405 -0.20 6.50 -9.10
C THR A 405 1.29 6.35 -9.37
N ALA A 406 2.10 7.01 -8.55
CA ALA A 406 3.53 6.77 -8.52
C ALA A 406 4.09 6.94 -7.10
N VAL A 407 5.08 6.13 -6.75
CA VAL A 407 5.91 6.31 -5.54
C VAL A 407 7.29 6.77 -5.97
N VAL A 408 7.61 8.03 -5.63
CA VAL A 408 8.75 8.75 -6.23
C VAL A 408 9.58 9.44 -5.16
N ASN A 409 10.89 9.43 -5.36
CA ASN A 409 11.84 10.32 -4.71
C ASN A 409 12.57 11.15 -5.78
N PHE A 410 12.75 12.44 -5.55
CA PHE A 410 13.21 13.39 -6.56
C PHE A 410 14.70 13.71 -6.40
N ASP A 411 15.51 13.62 -7.44
CA ASP A 411 16.90 14.09 -7.37
C ASP A 411 17.04 15.54 -7.84
N ASP A 412 16.05 16.04 -8.57
CA ASP A 412 16.02 17.39 -9.11
C ASP A 412 14.61 18.00 -8.98
N LEU A 413 14.53 19.07 -8.20
CA LEU A 413 13.31 19.86 -7.99
C LEU A 413 13.48 21.32 -8.44
N THR A 414 14.63 21.67 -9.04
CA THR A 414 15.04 23.06 -9.24
C THR A 414 15.40 23.40 -10.69
N SER A 415 15.52 22.43 -11.59
CA SER A 415 15.85 22.70 -12.99
C SER A 415 14.87 23.60 -13.73
N GLY A 416 13.61 23.69 -13.28
CA GLY A 416 12.56 24.50 -13.92
C GLY A 416 12.11 23.96 -15.28
N GLY A 417 12.66 22.84 -15.74
CA GLY A 417 12.26 22.13 -16.95
C GLY A 417 11.00 21.30 -16.76
N THR A 418 10.62 20.58 -17.82
CA THR A 418 9.62 19.50 -17.72
C THR A 418 10.35 18.17 -17.55
N ALA A 419 9.92 17.37 -16.58
CA ALA A 419 10.46 16.05 -16.27
C ALA A 419 9.33 15.09 -15.90
N SER A 420 9.12 14.06 -16.71
CA SER A 420 7.92 13.21 -16.64
C SER A 420 8.18 11.93 -15.87
N ILE A 421 7.41 11.73 -14.80
CA ILE A 421 7.48 10.55 -13.92
C ILE A 421 6.83 9.36 -14.63
N VAL A 422 5.62 9.55 -15.14
CA VAL A 422 4.90 8.59 -15.98
C VAL A 422 3.97 9.35 -16.91
N ALA A 423 3.98 9.01 -18.19
CA ALA A 423 3.22 9.73 -19.18
C ALA A 423 2.82 8.87 -20.39
N LYS A 424 1.78 9.36 -21.07
CA LYS A 424 1.32 8.96 -22.40
C LYS A 424 1.10 10.22 -23.27
N SER A 425 1.74 11.34 -22.92
CA SER A 425 1.41 12.66 -23.46
C SER A 425 1.97 12.91 -24.86
N ASP A 426 1.19 12.53 -25.88
CA ASP A 426 1.53 12.75 -27.28
C ASP A 426 0.27 13.20 -28.05
N ALA A 427 -0.03 14.51 -27.95
CA ALA A 427 -1.29 15.11 -28.39
C ALA A 427 -2.58 14.41 -27.85
N GLY A 428 -2.47 13.74 -26.71
CA GLY A 428 -3.52 12.95 -26.07
C GLY A 428 -3.04 12.36 -24.75
N GLY A 429 -3.87 11.58 -24.08
CA GLY A 429 -3.50 10.83 -22.88
C GLY A 429 -3.32 11.71 -21.64
N PHE A 430 -2.35 11.33 -20.81
CA PHE A 430 -2.07 11.94 -19.52
C PHE A 430 -0.57 12.17 -19.31
N ALA A 431 -0.25 13.04 -18.36
CA ALA A 431 1.11 13.23 -17.87
C ALA A 431 1.11 13.45 -16.35
N LEU A 432 1.93 12.68 -15.63
CA LEU A 432 2.34 13.00 -14.26
C LEU A 432 3.80 13.46 -14.31
N GLU A 433 4.03 14.73 -14.03
CA GLU A 433 5.32 15.36 -14.33
C GLU A 433 5.60 16.59 -13.46
N GLN A 434 6.87 16.92 -13.36
CA GLN A 434 7.31 18.24 -12.94
C GLN A 434 7.29 19.16 -14.17
N ALA A 435 6.84 20.40 -14.00
CA ALA A 435 6.94 21.43 -15.02
C ALA A 435 7.15 22.79 -14.36
N GLY A 436 8.29 23.43 -14.63
CA GLY A 436 8.65 24.67 -13.95
C GLY A 436 8.83 24.44 -12.45
N MET A 437 8.10 25.19 -11.64
CA MET A 437 8.13 25.09 -10.17
C MET A 437 6.95 24.28 -9.60
N GLN A 438 6.31 23.45 -10.42
CA GLN A 438 5.14 22.68 -10.03
C GLN A 438 5.32 21.18 -10.31
N LEU A 439 4.75 20.36 -9.45
CA LEU A 439 4.34 19.00 -9.78
C LEU A 439 2.90 19.08 -10.28
N ARG A 440 2.61 18.43 -11.42
CA ARG A 440 1.28 18.47 -12.02
C ARG A 440 0.86 17.09 -12.54
N PHE A 441 -0.44 16.86 -12.50
CA PHE A 441 -1.08 15.80 -13.26
C PHE A 441 -2.00 16.45 -14.29
N GLY A 442 -1.88 16.04 -15.54
CA GLY A 442 -2.70 16.57 -16.61
C GLY A 442 -3.29 15.49 -17.50
N VAL A 443 -4.44 15.80 -18.08
CA VAL A 443 -5.12 14.99 -19.10
C VAL A 443 -5.53 15.85 -20.28
N HIS A 444 -5.46 15.29 -21.48
CA HIS A 444 -5.85 15.97 -22.71
C HIS A 444 -7.35 15.76 -23.01
N VAL A 445 -8.14 16.82 -22.90
CA VAL A 445 -9.60 16.81 -23.08
C VAL A 445 -9.99 18.01 -23.94
N ASN A 446 -10.88 17.80 -24.92
CA ASN A 446 -11.39 18.87 -25.80
C ASN A 446 -10.29 19.69 -26.51
N GLY A 447 -9.20 19.03 -26.93
CA GLY A 447 -8.11 19.66 -27.69
C GLY A 447 -7.04 20.37 -26.87
N GLY A 448 -7.06 20.26 -25.53
CA GLY A 448 -6.04 20.83 -24.67
C GLY A 448 -5.83 20.06 -23.37
N TYR A 449 -4.72 20.33 -22.69
CA TYR A 449 -4.47 19.75 -21.37
C TYR A 449 -5.10 20.59 -20.26
N SER A 450 -5.76 19.92 -19.33
CA SER A 450 -6.15 20.47 -18.04
C SER A 450 -5.28 19.86 -16.95
N TYR A 451 -4.88 20.68 -15.97
CA TYR A 451 -3.90 20.29 -14.96
C TYR A 451 -4.40 20.53 -13.54
N ALA A 452 -4.17 19.54 -12.68
CA ALA A 452 -4.08 19.73 -11.24
C ALA A 452 -2.62 19.95 -10.87
N THR A 453 -2.35 20.81 -9.88
CA THR A 453 -0.98 21.25 -9.57
C THR A 453 -0.71 21.32 -8.07
N THR A 454 0.57 21.22 -7.73
CA THR A 454 1.10 21.66 -6.44
C THR A 454 2.46 22.31 -6.65
N PRO A 455 2.78 23.38 -5.91
CA PRO A 455 4.14 23.90 -5.89
C PRO A 455 5.15 22.83 -5.44
N LEU A 456 6.36 22.88 -6.00
CA LEU A 456 7.48 22.04 -5.54
C LEU A 456 8.06 22.52 -4.20
N ILE A 457 7.75 23.74 -3.77
CA ILE A 457 8.14 24.24 -2.44
C ILE A 457 7.43 23.40 -1.36
N GLY A 458 8.24 22.72 -0.54
CA GLY A 458 7.76 21.72 0.43
C GLY A 458 8.02 20.27 0.03
N LEU A 459 8.43 20.03 -1.22
CA LEU A 459 9.04 18.76 -1.61
C LEU A 459 10.57 18.83 -1.43
N ASN A 460 11.22 17.69 -1.23
CA ASN A 460 12.67 17.59 -1.13
C ASN A 460 13.17 16.31 -1.80
N GLY A 461 14.48 16.18 -1.95
CA GLY A 461 15.09 15.00 -2.56
C GLY A 461 15.44 13.86 -1.63
N THR A 462 15.04 13.93 -0.36
CA THR A 462 15.30 12.89 0.64
C THR A 462 14.08 11.99 0.85
N ASN A 463 12.88 12.56 0.82
CA ASN A 463 11.65 11.85 1.14
C ASN A 463 11.06 11.16 -0.09
N SER A 464 10.24 10.13 0.17
CA SER A 464 9.42 9.48 -0.82
C SER A 464 8.01 10.06 -0.79
N TYR A 465 7.41 10.16 -1.97
CA TYR A 465 6.07 10.73 -2.15
C TYR A 465 5.20 9.72 -2.87
N PHE A 466 4.04 9.44 -2.30
CA PHE A 466 2.97 8.74 -3.01
C PHE A 466 2.08 9.78 -3.69
N ILE A 467 2.03 9.74 -5.00
CA ILE A 467 1.33 10.72 -5.83
C ILE A 467 0.18 10.02 -6.54
N ILE A 468 -1.02 10.62 -6.49
CA ILE A 468 -2.19 10.16 -7.24
C ILE A 468 -2.64 11.30 -8.15
N GLY A 469 -2.75 11.04 -9.44
CA GLY A 469 -3.48 11.87 -10.39
C GLY A 469 -4.78 11.17 -10.79
N ALA A 470 -5.92 11.88 -10.79
CA ALA A 470 -7.18 11.30 -11.24
C ALA A 470 -8.00 12.27 -12.08
N TYR A 471 -8.67 11.73 -13.09
CA TYR A 471 -9.75 12.37 -13.83
C TYR A 471 -10.69 11.28 -14.33
N ASP A 472 -12.00 11.49 -14.19
CA ASP A 472 -13.03 10.47 -14.34
C ASP A 472 -13.89 10.64 -15.62
N GLY A 473 -13.55 11.61 -16.47
CA GLY A 473 -14.30 11.99 -17.66
C GLY A 473 -15.33 13.10 -17.43
N ASN A 474 -15.64 13.45 -16.18
CA ASN A 474 -16.60 14.49 -15.87
C ASN A 474 -16.38 15.10 -14.47
N GLY A 475 -15.59 16.17 -14.40
CA GLY A 475 -15.25 16.82 -13.15
C GLY A 475 -13.94 17.58 -13.24
N ALA A 476 -13.27 17.74 -12.10
CA ALA A 476 -11.94 18.34 -12.10
C ALA A 476 -10.87 17.25 -12.27
N VAL A 477 -9.75 17.61 -12.92
CA VAL A 477 -8.49 16.89 -12.76
C VAL A 477 -8.03 17.11 -11.33
N ARG A 478 -7.62 16.05 -10.65
CA ARG A 478 -7.21 16.08 -9.25
C ARG A 478 -5.82 15.48 -9.07
N LEU A 479 -5.13 15.97 -8.05
CA LEU A 479 -3.79 15.56 -7.66
C LEU A 479 -3.75 15.42 -6.14
N TRP A 480 -3.22 14.32 -5.64
CA TRP A 480 -2.90 14.12 -4.23
C TRP A 480 -1.43 13.82 -4.08
N VAL A 481 -0.82 14.34 -3.02
CA VAL A 481 0.55 13.99 -2.60
C VAL A 481 0.50 13.55 -1.15
N ASN A 482 0.93 12.32 -0.88
CA ASN A 482 0.75 11.60 0.38
C ASN A 482 -0.72 11.61 0.83
N ASN A 483 -1.62 11.32 -0.12
CA ASN A 483 -3.08 11.28 0.10
C ASN A 483 -3.69 12.59 0.63
N VAL A 484 -3.02 13.72 0.42
CA VAL A 484 -3.54 15.08 0.67
C VAL A 484 -3.82 15.75 -0.67
N GLU A 485 -5.06 16.18 -0.88
CA GLU A 485 -5.48 16.83 -2.13
C GLU A 485 -4.75 18.16 -2.33
N ARG A 486 -4.40 18.44 -3.59
CA ARG A 486 -3.74 19.66 -4.04
C ARG A 486 -4.70 20.50 -4.87
N MET A 487 -4.17 21.50 -5.57
CA MET A 487 -5.00 22.38 -6.38
C MET A 487 -5.56 21.62 -7.58
N ALA A 488 -6.86 21.30 -7.53
CA ALA A 488 -7.59 20.71 -8.64
C ALA A 488 -7.72 21.70 -9.81
N SER A 489 -7.96 21.19 -11.02
CA SER A 489 -8.28 22.03 -12.16
C SER A 489 -9.68 22.65 -12.04
N ALA A 490 -10.01 23.57 -12.96
CA ALA A 490 -11.41 23.87 -13.25
C ALA A 490 -12.14 22.59 -13.71
N SER A 491 -13.45 22.52 -13.48
CA SER A 491 -14.26 21.40 -13.96
C SER A 491 -14.28 21.38 -15.50
N ILE A 492 -14.14 20.18 -16.04
CA ILE A 492 -14.16 19.87 -17.46
C ILE A 492 -14.98 18.59 -17.66
N SER A 493 -15.53 18.40 -18.85
CA SER A 493 -16.28 17.20 -19.22
C SER A 493 -15.81 16.71 -20.58
N GLY A 494 -15.76 15.39 -20.72
CA GLY A 494 -15.30 14.70 -21.92
C GLY A 494 -14.21 13.68 -21.59
N GLY A 495 -14.17 12.59 -22.36
CA GLY A 495 -13.13 11.59 -22.23
C GLY A 495 -11.75 12.11 -22.62
N VAL A 496 -10.73 11.43 -22.10
CA VAL A 496 -9.34 11.74 -22.44
C VAL A 496 -9.05 11.32 -23.88
N THR A 497 -8.47 12.23 -24.67
CA THR A 497 -8.12 11.99 -26.06
C THR A 497 -7.14 10.83 -26.17
N LEU A 498 -7.46 9.82 -26.99
CA LEU A 498 -6.60 8.64 -27.18
C LEU A 498 -5.44 8.94 -28.15
N ASN A 499 -4.37 8.16 -28.04
CA ASN A 499 -3.24 8.18 -28.96
C ASN A 499 -2.56 6.80 -28.99
N ASN A 500 -1.67 6.56 -29.95
CA ASN A 500 -0.98 5.26 -30.07
C ASN A 500 0.40 5.23 -29.40
N SER A 501 0.65 6.17 -28.48
CA SER A 501 1.92 6.22 -27.75
C SER A 501 1.86 5.29 -26.54
N PRO A 502 2.95 4.56 -26.21
CA PRO A 502 2.95 3.70 -25.04
C PRO A 502 2.89 4.51 -23.74
N VAL A 503 2.47 3.88 -22.64
CA VAL A 503 2.75 4.41 -21.31
C VAL A 503 4.26 4.26 -21.04
N VAL A 504 4.92 5.38 -20.75
CA VAL A 504 6.35 5.46 -20.45
C VAL A 504 6.55 5.94 -19.02
N ILE A 505 7.47 5.29 -18.30
CA ILE A 505 7.90 5.67 -16.95
C ILE A 505 9.30 6.31 -17.06
N GLY A 506 9.47 7.45 -16.40
CA GLY A 506 10.72 8.22 -16.36
C GLY A 506 11.01 9.08 -17.59
N ALA A 507 10.06 9.19 -18.53
CA ALA A 507 10.10 10.13 -19.64
C ALA A 507 8.69 10.32 -20.22
N ASP A 508 8.55 11.29 -21.12
CA ASP A 508 7.37 11.51 -21.96
C ASP A 508 7.56 10.86 -23.35
N PRO A 509 6.59 10.09 -23.87
CA PRO A 509 6.66 9.59 -25.23
C PRO A 509 6.54 10.70 -26.29
N GLN A 510 7.22 10.51 -27.42
CA GLN A 510 7.02 11.25 -28.64
C GLN A 510 6.82 10.23 -29.78
N GLY A 511 5.58 9.80 -29.98
CA GLY A 511 5.26 8.60 -30.73
C GLY A 511 5.72 7.30 -30.03
N ALA A 512 5.80 6.22 -30.81
CA ALA A 512 6.05 4.89 -30.28
C ALA A 512 7.44 4.71 -29.66
N THR A 513 8.48 5.32 -30.23
CA THR A 513 9.90 5.04 -29.90
C THR A 513 10.65 6.20 -29.27
N ASP A 514 10.34 7.44 -29.64
CA ASP A 514 11.13 8.60 -29.22
C ASP A 514 10.67 9.11 -27.85
N ARG A 515 11.58 9.77 -27.13
CA ARG A 515 11.39 10.15 -25.73
C ARG A 515 11.88 11.57 -25.48
N ARG A 516 11.18 12.29 -24.61
CA ARG A 516 11.55 13.65 -24.15
C ARG A 516 11.26 13.81 -22.65
N TYR A 517 11.65 14.95 -22.07
CA TYR A 517 11.36 15.30 -20.67
C TYR A 517 11.74 14.21 -19.67
N PHE A 518 12.98 13.73 -19.76
CA PHE A 518 13.47 12.65 -18.91
C PHE A 518 13.50 13.03 -17.43
N PHE A 519 13.06 12.09 -16.59
CA PHE A 519 13.06 12.21 -15.15
C PHE A 519 14.43 11.93 -14.54
N LYS A 520 14.71 12.58 -13.41
CA LYS A 520 15.87 12.30 -12.57
C LYS A 520 15.43 12.09 -11.12
N GLY A 521 15.72 10.91 -10.59
CA GLY A 521 15.26 10.49 -9.28
C GLY A 521 15.00 8.99 -9.24
N LYS A 522 14.17 8.57 -8.29
CA LYS A 522 13.88 7.16 -8.03
C LYS A 522 12.38 6.91 -8.10
N ILE A 523 11.98 5.85 -8.80
CA ILE A 523 10.59 5.42 -8.90
C ILE A 523 10.49 3.99 -8.38
N GLN A 524 9.68 3.78 -7.35
CA GLN A 524 9.50 2.48 -6.71
C GLN A 524 8.27 1.74 -7.22
N GLN A 525 7.19 2.46 -7.51
CA GLN A 525 5.92 1.89 -7.95
C GLN A 525 5.24 2.84 -8.94
N VAL A 526 4.58 2.27 -9.95
CA VAL A 526 3.67 2.98 -10.86
C VAL A 526 2.43 2.12 -11.09
N MET A 527 1.25 2.74 -11.01
CA MET A 527 0.00 2.14 -11.45
C MET A 527 -0.73 3.10 -12.38
N VAL A 528 -1.32 2.55 -13.44
CA VAL A 528 -2.20 3.27 -14.35
C VAL A 528 -3.48 2.45 -14.46
N GLN A 529 -4.61 3.13 -14.31
CA GLN A 529 -5.93 2.55 -14.41
C GLN A 529 -6.82 3.37 -15.34
N LYS A 530 -7.73 2.67 -16.03
CA LYS A 530 -8.95 3.28 -16.54
C LYS A 530 -9.73 3.86 -15.37
N TRP A 531 -10.28 5.05 -15.54
CA TRP A 531 -11.04 5.72 -14.50
C TRP A 531 -12.31 6.34 -15.06
N ARG A 532 -13.39 6.23 -14.30
CA ARG A 532 -14.73 6.69 -14.67
C ARG A 532 -15.41 7.30 -13.45
N ASN A 533 -16.53 7.97 -13.68
CA ASN A 533 -17.32 8.53 -12.59
C ASN A 533 -17.93 7.41 -11.72
N HIS A 534 -17.88 7.56 -10.39
CA HIS A 534 -18.21 6.53 -9.38
C HIS A 534 -19.30 6.95 -8.41
#